data_AF-A0A7V3I4G4-F1
#
_entry.id   AF-A0A7V3I4G4-F1
#
_cell.length_a   1.000
_cell.length_b   1.000
_cell.length_c   1.000
_cell.angle_alpha   90.00
_cell.angle_beta   90.00
_cell.angle_gamma   90.00
#
_symmetry.space_group_name_H-M   'P 1'
#
loop_
_entity.id
_entity.type
_entity.pdbx_description
1 polymer ?
#
loop_
_entity_poly.entity_id
_entity_poly.type
_entity_poly.pdbx_seq_one_letter_code
_entity_poly.pdbx_strand_id
1 'polypeptide(L)' 'RVDKEGIVHCPIGKASFEAEKLTENLGALIDALVRAKPASAKGRYLQKIVVSSTMGPGIEIDTNEAARLTGK' A
#
# COMPACT_ATOMS: atom_id res chain seq x y z
N ARG A 1 7.11 -4.51 8.36
CA ARG A 1 8.27 -5.44 8.33
C ARG A 1 8.28 -6.09 6.95
N VAL A 2 9.46 -6.39 6.40
CA VAL A 2 9.59 -6.98 5.05
C VAL A 2 9.74 -8.49 5.18
N ASP A 3 9.02 -9.24 4.37
CA ASP A 3 9.17 -10.69 4.25
C ASP A 3 10.39 -11.07 3.40
N LYS A 4 10.80 -12.33 3.46
CA LYS A 4 11.96 -12.84 2.71
C LYS A 4 11.82 -12.68 1.19
N GLU A 5 10.58 -12.69 0.70
CA GLU A 5 10.21 -12.45 -0.70
C GLU A 5 10.18 -10.95 -1.08
N GLY A 6 10.55 -10.05 -0.17
CA GLY A 6 10.52 -8.60 -0.43
C GLY A 6 9.13 -7.97 -0.36
N ILE A 7 8.13 -8.72 0.12
CA ILE A 7 6.75 -8.25 0.26
C ILE A 7 6.61 -7.50 1.59
N VAL A 8 5.91 -6.36 1.56
CA VAL A 8 5.55 -5.60 2.76
C VAL A 8 4.10 -5.90 3.10
N HIS A 9 3.89 -6.61 4.21
CA HIS A 9 2.56 -6.81 4.77
C HIS A 9 2.31 -5.81 5.90
N CYS A 10 1.22 -5.04 5.79
CA CYS A 10 0.85 -4.06 6.81
C CYS A 10 -0.68 -3.95 6.92
N PRO A 11 -1.26 -4.05 8.13
CA PRO A 11 -2.68 -3.83 8.32
C PRO A 11 -3.01 -2.34 8.21
N ILE A 12 -3.86 -1.97 7.24
CA ILE A 12 -4.31 -0.58 7.02
C ILE A 12 -5.53 -0.18 7.88
N GLY A 13 -6.18 -1.15 8.54
CA GLY A 13 -7.34 -0.92 9.41
C GLY A 13 -8.20 -2.16 9.63
N LYS A 14 -9.41 -1.95 10.16
CA LYS A 14 -10.47 -2.97 10.29
C LYS A 14 -11.64 -2.64 9.36
N ALA A 15 -12.44 -3.65 9.03
CA ALA A 15 -13.65 -3.47 8.20
C ALA A 15 -14.68 -2.50 8.81
N SER A 16 -14.61 -2.25 10.12
CA SER A 16 -15.49 -1.30 10.84
C SER A 16 -15.06 0.17 10.71
N PHE A 17 -13.98 0.48 9.99
CA PHE A 17 -13.52 1.86 9.78
C PHE A 17 -14.27 2.50 8.61
N GLU A 18 -14.41 3.82 8.67
CA GLU A 18 -14.94 4.61 7.57
C GLU A 18 -14.01 4.53 6.35
N ALA A 19 -14.61 4.54 5.15
CA ALA A 19 -13.88 4.42 3.90
C ALA A 19 -12.82 5.52 3.72
N GLU A 20 -13.11 6.75 4.17
CA GLU A 20 -12.21 7.89 4.08
C GLU A 20 -10.92 7.67 4.89
N LYS A 21 -11.05 7.16 6.12
CA LYS A 21 -9.90 6.85 7.00
C LYS A 21 -9.07 5.71 6.44
N LEU A 22 -9.69 4.73 5.77
CA LEU A 22 -8.96 3.64 5.11
C LEU A 22 -8.15 4.16 3.91
N THR A 23 -8.70 5.11 3.14
CA THR A 23 -7.97 5.74 2.03
C THR A 23 -6.80 6.59 2.50
N GLU A 24 -6.96 7.36 3.58
CA GLU A 24 -5.89 8.16 4.19
C GLU A 24 -4.75 7.27 4.71
N ASN A 25 -5.08 6.19 5.43
CA ASN A 25 -4.09 5.24 5.94
C ASN A 25 -3.30 4.58 4.81
N LEU A 26 -3.97 4.24 3.71
CA LEU A 26 -3.33 3.66 2.53
C LEU A 26 -2.38 4.67 1.86
N GLY A 27 -2.81 5.93 1.72
CA GLY A 27 -1.95 7.00 1.18
C GLY A 27 -0.70 7.23 2.04
N ALA A 28 -0.87 7.34 3.35
CA ALA A 28 0.25 7.51 4.30
C ALA A 28 1.25 6.34 4.24
N LEU A 29 0.74 5.10 4.05
CA LEU A 29 1.59 3.93 3.92
C LEU A 29 2.39 3.95 2.61
N ILE A 30 1.78 4.34 1.50
CA ILE A 30 2.47 4.48 0.21
C ILE A 30 3.55 5.56 0.29
N ASP A 31 3.26 6.71 0.89
CA ASP A 31 4.25 7.78 1.06
C ASP A 31 5.44 7.34 1.91
N ALA A 32 5.18 6.61 3.00
CA ALA A 32 6.25 6.03 3.82
C ALA A 32 7.10 5.03 3.02
N LEU A 33 6.49 4.21 2.17
CA LEU A 33 7.20 3.28 1.30
C LEU A 33 8.04 3.99 0.24
N VAL A 34 7.51 5.02 -0.42
CA VAL A 34 8.26 5.80 -1.41
C VAL A 34 9.47 6.48 -0.76
N ARG A 35 9.31 7.03 0.45
CA ARG A 35 10.42 7.61 1.23
C ARG A 35 11.45 6.57 1.66
N ALA A 36 11.00 5.35 1.94
CA ALA A 36 11.88 4.23 2.31
C ALA A 36 12.62 3.61 1.11
N LYS A 37 12.39 4.08 -0.12
CA LYS A 37 13.09 3.62 -1.31
C LYS A 37 14.60 3.89 -1.18
N PRO A 38 15.46 2.86 -1.13
CA PRO A 38 16.90 3.06 -1.10
C PRO A 38 17.40 3.59 -2.44
N ALA A 39 18.40 4.48 -2.42
CA ALA A 39 18.98 5.09 -3.62
C ALA A 39 19.58 4.06 -4.62
N SER A 40 19.86 2.83 -4.17
CA SER A 40 20.33 1.72 -4.99
C SER A 40 19.24 1.00 -5.78
N ALA A 41 17.96 1.18 -5.43
CA ALA A 41 16.84 0.52 -6.11
C ALA A 41 16.53 1.19 -7.46
N LYS A 42 17.05 0.60 -8.54
CA LYS A 42 16.76 1.00 -9.93
C LYS A 42 15.42 0.40 -10.39
N GLY A 43 14.58 1.21 -11.06
CA GLY A 43 13.30 0.78 -11.62
C GLY A 43 12.06 1.07 -10.76
N ARG A 44 10.94 0.38 -11.07
CA ARG A 44 9.66 0.49 -10.36
C ARG A 44 9.79 -0.16 -8.98
N TYR A 45 9.68 0.66 -7.93
CA TYR A 45 9.82 0.21 -6.53
C TYR A 45 8.57 -0.53 -6.03
N LEU A 46 7.38 -0.07 -6.45
CA LEU A 46 6.10 -0.73 -6.20
C LEU A 46 5.70 -1.52 -7.45
N GLN A 47 5.64 -2.85 -7.34
CA GLN A 47 5.29 -3.73 -8.48
C GLN A 47 3.79 -4.03 -8.52
N LYS A 48 3.22 -4.38 -7.37
CA LYS A 48 1.80 -4.72 -7.21
C LYS A 48 1.32 -4.30 -5.82
N ILE A 49 0.09 -3.80 -5.73
CA ILE A 49 -0.60 -3.54 -4.47
C ILE A 49 -1.87 -4.39 -4.48
N VAL A 50 -2.04 -5.23 -3.46
CA VAL A 50 -3.24 -6.05 -3.27
C VAL A 50 -3.82 -5.74 -1.90
N VAL A 51 -5.10 -5.41 -1.86
CA VAL A 51 -5.86 -5.23 -0.62
C VAL A 51 -6.76 -6.43 -0.43
N SER A 52 -6.61 -7.11 0.70
CA SER A 52 -7.43 -8.26 1.08
C SER A 52 -7.92 -8.10 2.51
N SER A 53 -9.13 -8.58 2.78
CA SER A 53 -9.58 -8.83 4.15
C SER A 53 -9.07 -10.20 4.63
N THR A 54 -9.08 -10.45 5.94
CA THR A 54 -8.52 -11.67 6.55
C THR A 54 -9.07 -12.97 5.96
N MET A 55 -10.31 -12.96 5.48
CA MET A 55 -11.01 -14.13 4.91
C MET A 55 -11.64 -13.84 3.55
N GLY A 56 -11.27 -12.74 2.89
CA GLY A 56 -11.88 -12.32 1.63
C GLY A 56 -10.93 -12.41 0.44
N PRO A 57 -11.47 -12.35 -0.78
CA PRO A 57 -10.65 -12.27 -1.98
C PRO A 57 -9.79 -11.00 -1.96
N GLY A 58 -8.56 -11.11 -2.47
CA GLY A 58 -7.69 -9.96 -2.68
C GLY A 58 -8.06 -9.21 -3.95
N ILE A 59 -8.21 -7.89 -3.86
CA ILE A 59 -8.43 -7.01 -4.99
C ILE A 59 -7.11 -6.31 -5.30
N GLU A 60 -6.65 -6.46 -6.54
CA GLU A 60 -5.48 -5.77 -7.04
C GLU A 60 -5.84 -4.33 -7.38
N ILE A 61 -5.02 -3.39 -6.91
CA ILE A 61 -5.21 -1.96 -7.12
C ILE A 61 -4.06 -1.44 -7.96
N ASP A 62 -4.38 -0.58 -8.93
CA ASP A 62 -3.38 0.07 -9.75
C ASP A 62 -2.49 0.99 -8.93
N THR A 63 -1.19 0.73 -8.99
CA THR A 63 -0.15 1.48 -8.28
C THR A 63 -0.09 2.94 -8.70
N ASN A 64 -0.46 3.25 -9.94
CA ASN A 64 -0.53 4.61 -10.48
C ASN A 64 -1.73 5.41 -9.95
N GLU A 65 -2.85 4.76 -9.64
CA GLU A 65 -4.03 5.44 -9.08
C GLU A 65 -3.90 5.62 -7.57
N ALA A 66 -3.31 4.63 -6.88
CA ALA A 66 -3.03 4.73 -5.45
C ALA A 66 -2.06 5.88 -5.11
N ALA A 67 -1.15 6.24 -6.03
CA ALA A 67 -0.26 7.40 -5.90
C ALA A 67 -0.94 8.76 -6.20
N ARG A 68 -2.18 8.78 -6.72
CA ARG A 68 -2.95 10.03 -6.93
C ARG A 68 -3.81 10.40 -5.71
N LEU A 69 -4.11 9.42 -4.85
CA LEU A 69 -4.88 9.61 -3.62
C LEU A 69 -4.12 10.39 -2.54
N THR A 70 -2.80 10.54 -2.66
CA THR A 70 -1.95 11.38 -1.80
C THR A 70 -2.05 12.89 -2.12
N GLY A 71 -2.92 13.28 -3.05
CA GLY A 71 -3.10 14.67 -3.51
C GLY A 71 -4.48 15.29 -3.24
N LYS A 72 -5.30 14.72 -2.37
CA LYS A 72 -6.50 15.37 -1.83
C LYS A 72 -6.38 15.53 -0.32
#